data_AF-A0A2N9MUB7-F1
#
_entry.id   AF-A0A2N9MUB7-F1
#
_cell.length_a   1.000
_cell.length_b   1.000
_cell.length_c   1.000
_cell.angle_alpha   90.00
_cell.angle_beta   90.00
_cell.angle_gamma   90.00
#
_symmetry.space_group_name_H-M   'P 1'
#
loop_
_entity.id
_entity.type
_entity.pdbx_description
1 polymer ?
#
loop_
_entity_poly.entity_id
_entity_poly.type
_entity_poly.pdbx_seq_one_letter_code
_entity_poly.pdbx_strand_id
1 'polypeptide(L)'
;MTAATLFAKNLCRPLFAPSMTDDQVAKVARSMVVVLSLISLYLAIHSSTTLVSLLLLGYAGVTQFFPGVVLGLYWKRVAMPGVFAGMIAGVATVAFLILTGRDPFFGWSAGFVALLLNFLITAILSLLIQNPCPPV
;
A
#
# COMPACT_ATOMS: atom_id res chain seq x y z
N MET A 1 11.01 -10.86 14.54
CA MET A 1 12.34 -10.31 14.22
C MET A 1 12.45 -9.89 12.75
N THR A 2 12.04 -10.72 11.78
CA THR A 2 12.16 -10.46 10.32
C THR A 2 11.36 -9.26 9.78
N ALA A 3 10.12 -9.04 10.25
CA ALA A 3 9.32 -7.90 9.81
C ALA A 3 9.91 -6.54 10.24
N ALA A 4 10.46 -6.47 11.46
CA ALA A 4 11.05 -5.25 12.00
C ALA A 4 12.36 -4.87 11.27
N THR A 5 13.18 -5.84 10.89
CA THR A 5 14.41 -5.59 10.12
C THR A 5 14.10 -5.14 8.69
N LEU A 6 13.06 -5.72 8.07
CA LEU A 6 12.62 -5.30 6.74
C LEU A 6 12.02 -3.90 6.73
N PHE A 7 11.21 -3.56 7.75
CA PHE A 7 10.64 -2.22 7.90
C PHE A 7 11.72 -1.17 8.18
N ALA A 8 12.68 -1.48 9.05
CA ALA A 8 13.81 -0.59 9.34
C ALA A 8 14.70 -0.35 8.11
N LYS A 9 15.06 -1.41 7.37
CA LYS A 9 15.94 -1.29 6.20
C LYS A 9 15.25 -0.69 4.96
N ASN A 10 14.02 -1.10 4.65
CA ASN A 10 13.32 -0.69 3.43
C ASN A 10 12.46 0.56 3.60
N LEU A 11 12.01 0.88 4.81
CA LEU A 11 11.14 2.04 5.05
C LEU A 11 11.87 3.18 5.78
N CYS A 12 12.60 2.91 6.87
CA CYS A 12 13.26 4.00 7.63
C CYS A 12 14.51 4.56 6.92
N ARG A 13 15.34 3.71 6.35
CA ARG A 13 16.61 4.14 5.73
C ARG A 13 16.45 5.05 4.50
N PRO A 14 15.51 4.80 3.57
CA PRO A 14 15.34 5.66 2.39
C PRO A 14 14.42 6.86 2.57
N LEU A 15 13.42 6.81 3.48
CA LEU A 15 12.46 7.92 3.67
C LEU A 15 12.89 8.95 4.72
N PHE A 16 13.69 8.57 5.74
CA PHE A 16 13.90 9.44 6.90
C PHE A 16 15.34 9.91 7.15
N ALA A 17 16.37 9.10 6.92
CA ALA A 17 17.77 9.57 6.93
C ALA A 17 18.75 8.40 6.63
N PRO A 18 19.59 8.49 5.58
CA PRO A 18 20.58 7.46 5.24
C PRO A 18 21.68 7.20 6.31
N SER A 19 21.74 7.97 7.40
CA SER A 19 22.94 8.11 8.26
C SER A 19 22.76 7.71 9.74
N MET A 20 21.66 7.07 10.16
CA MET A 20 21.43 6.73 11.59
C MET A 20 21.97 5.35 12.01
N THR A 21 22.55 5.27 13.21
CA THR A 21 23.05 4.05 13.88
C THR A 21 21.91 3.17 14.43
N ASP A 22 22.11 1.85 14.55
CA ASP A 22 21.07 0.87 14.97
C ASP A 22 20.31 1.24 16.27
N ASP A 23 20.99 1.87 17.25
CA ASP A 23 20.37 2.34 18.51
C ASP A 23 19.36 3.48 18.29
N GLN A 24 19.63 4.37 17.35
CA GLN A 24 18.72 5.47 17.02
C GLN A 24 17.49 4.96 16.27
N VAL A 25 17.69 3.98 15.37
CA VAL A 25 16.59 3.27 14.69
C VAL A 25 15.70 2.57 15.71
N ALA A 26 16.27 1.89 16.70
CA ALA A 26 15.50 1.24 17.76
C ALA A 26 14.68 2.24 18.58
N LYS A 27 15.23 3.42 18.90
CA LYS A 27 14.54 4.47 19.67
C LYS A 27 13.38 5.09 18.89
N VAL A 28 13.56 5.34 17.58
CA VAL A 28 12.49 5.83 16.69
C VAL A 28 11.40 4.78 16.48
N ALA A 29 11.77 3.50 16.31
CA ALA A 29 10.79 2.42 16.21
C ALA A 29 9.94 2.32 17.50
N ARG A 30 10.58 2.46 18.67
CA ARG A 30 9.89 2.42 19.96
C ARG A 30 8.93 3.61 20.14
N SER A 31 9.31 4.81 19.70
CA SER A 31 8.40 5.97 19.74
C SER A 31 7.24 5.82 18.77
N MET A 32 7.47 5.29 17.56
CA MET A 32 6.40 4.98 16.60
C MET A 32 5.39 3.98 17.16
N VAL A 33 5.84 2.93 17.86
CA VAL A 33 4.95 1.95 18.49
C VAL A 33 4.05 2.63 19.53
N VAL A 34 4.60 3.52 20.36
CA VAL A 34 3.80 4.26 21.35
C VAL A 34 2.77 5.16 20.67
N VAL A 35 3.18 5.92 19.65
CA VAL A 35 2.28 6.81 18.90
C VAL A 35 1.16 6.02 18.22
N LEU A 36 1.49 4.94 17.51
CA LEU A 36 0.49 4.09 16.85
C LEU A 36 -0.45 3.43 17.87
N SER A 37 0.05 3.04 19.04
CA SER A 37 -0.78 2.47 20.11
C SER A 37 -1.77 3.49 20.66
N LEU A 38 -1.33 4.74 20.84
CA LEU A 38 -2.21 5.84 21.29
C LEU A 38 -3.29 6.15 20.24
N ILE A 39 -2.92 6.21 18.96
CA ILE A 39 -3.86 6.41 17.86
C ILE A 39 -4.87 5.25 17.81
N SER A 40 -4.40 4.01 17.94
CA SER A 40 -5.25 2.83 17.94
C SER A 40 -6.20 2.80 19.13
N LEU A 41 -5.74 3.19 20.32
CA LEU A 41 -6.58 3.34 21.52
C LEU A 41 -7.64 4.44 21.34
N TYR A 42 -7.23 5.59 20.77
CA TYR A 42 -8.15 6.69 20.47
C TYR A 42 -9.24 6.26 19.48
N LEU A 43 -8.85 5.62 18.37
CA LEU A 43 -9.78 5.07 17.39
C LEU A 43 -10.65 3.97 17.99
N ALA A 44 -10.12 3.10 18.86
CA ALA A 44 -10.92 2.06 19.52
C ALA A 44 -12.03 2.63 20.42
N ILE A 45 -11.79 3.80 21.03
CA ILE A 45 -12.79 4.46 21.89
C ILE A 45 -13.79 5.28 21.04
N HIS A 46 -13.37 5.87 19.93
CA HIS A 46 -14.19 6.82 19.15
C HIS A 46 -14.83 6.23 17.88
N SER A 47 -14.29 5.15 17.31
CA SER A 47 -14.76 4.57 16.05
C SER A 47 -15.71 3.39 16.31
N SER A 48 -17.00 3.65 16.12
CA SER A 48 -18.03 2.62 15.95
C SER A 48 -17.91 1.88 14.61
N THR A 49 -17.08 2.37 13.68
CA THR A 49 -16.67 1.64 12.49
C THR A 49 -15.79 0.48 12.94
N THR A 50 -16.21 -0.75 12.64
CA THR A 50 -15.53 -1.96 13.10
C THR A 50 -14.03 -1.84 12.82
N LEU A 51 -13.16 -2.06 13.83
CA LEU A 51 -11.70 -2.13 13.66
C LEU A 51 -11.28 -2.98 12.44
N VAL A 52 -12.11 -3.96 12.11
CA VAL A 52 -12.10 -4.78 10.90
C VAL A 52 -12.06 -3.94 9.61
N SER A 53 -12.83 -2.87 9.46
CA SER A 53 -12.86 -2.02 8.26
C SER A 53 -11.54 -1.26 8.07
N LEU A 54 -10.94 -0.74 9.15
CA LEU A 54 -9.62 -0.10 9.10
C LEU A 54 -8.53 -1.12 8.76
N LEU A 55 -8.61 -2.32 9.34
CA LEU A 55 -7.72 -3.42 9.03
C LEU A 55 -7.85 -3.83 7.55
N LEU A 56 -9.07 -4.01 7.05
CA LEU A 56 -9.37 -4.33 5.65
C LEU A 56 -8.88 -3.24 4.70
N LEU A 57 -9.03 -1.95 5.05
CA LEU A 57 -8.50 -0.84 4.28
C LEU A 57 -6.97 -0.91 4.18
N GLY A 58 -6.29 -1.17 5.30
CA GLY A 58 -4.84 -1.36 5.34
C GLY A 58 -4.38 -2.54 4.48
N TYR A 59 -5.00 -3.71 4.66
CA TYR A 59 -4.70 -4.89 3.83
C TYR A 59 -4.98 -4.64 2.36
N ALA A 60 -6.11 -4.03 2.01
CA ALA A 60 -6.46 -3.71 0.64
C ALA A 60 -5.45 -2.74 0.00
N GLY A 61 -4.92 -1.78 0.77
CA GLY A 61 -3.81 -0.93 0.35
C GLY A 61 -2.54 -1.73 0.03
N VAL A 62 -2.13 -2.64 0.92
CA VAL A 62 -0.97 -3.52 0.71
C VAL A 62 -1.16 -4.45 -0.50
N THR A 63 -2.38 -4.92 -0.76
CA THR A 63 -2.64 -5.74 -1.96
C THR A 63 -2.45 -4.97 -3.27
N GLN A 64 -2.44 -3.63 -3.28
CA GLN A 64 -2.23 -2.86 -4.52
C GLN A 64 -0.80 -2.93 -5.08
N PHE A 65 0.16 -3.45 -4.30
CA PHE A 65 1.47 -3.80 -4.84
C PHE A 65 1.44 -5.04 -5.72
N PHE A 66 0.42 -5.90 -5.57
CA PHE A 66 0.35 -7.19 -6.26
C PHE A 66 0.36 -7.07 -7.79
N PRO A 67 -0.45 -6.21 -8.45
CA PRO A 67 -0.41 -6.05 -9.91
C PRO A 67 0.96 -5.59 -10.41
N GLY A 68 1.60 -4.66 -9.69
CA GLY A 68 2.93 -4.17 -10.03
C GLY A 68 4.00 -5.26 -9.95
N VAL A 69 3.99 -6.06 -8.89
CA VAL A 69 4.96 -7.16 -8.69
C VAL A 69 4.73 -8.28 -9.71
N VAL A 70 3.49 -8.72 -9.90
CA VAL A 70 3.16 -9.81 -10.84
C VAL A 70 3.50 -9.40 -12.26
N LEU A 71 3.02 -8.23 -12.70
CA LEU A 71 3.30 -7.77 -14.05
C LEU A 71 4.81 -7.48 -14.23
N GLY A 72 5.49 -6.93 -13.23
CA GLY A 72 6.94 -6.68 -13.30
C GLY A 72 7.78 -7.95 -13.41
N LEU A 73 7.36 -9.06 -12.79
CA LEU A 73 8.07 -10.34 -12.86
C LEU A 73 7.80 -11.09 -14.17
N TYR A 74 6.56 -11.09 -14.65
CA TYR A 74 6.15 -11.90 -15.80
C TYR A 74 6.13 -11.13 -17.13
N TRP A 75 6.03 -9.79 -17.09
CA TRP A 75 5.82 -8.97 -18.29
C TRP A 75 6.93 -7.93 -18.47
N LYS A 76 7.84 -8.21 -19.41
CA LYS A 76 8.99 -7.33 -19.74
C LYS A 76 8.63 -5.92 -20.21
N ARG A 77 7.37 -5.66 -20.57
CA ARG A 77 6.89 -4.37 -21.11
C ARG A 77 6.19 -3.51 -20.07
N VAL A 78 6.30 -3.83 -18.78
CA VAL A 78 5.68 -3.02 -17.74
C VAL A 78 6.33 -1.64 -17.64
N ALA A 79 5.48 -0.62 -17.67
CA ALA A 79 5.90 0.77 -17.50
C ALA A 79 5.78 1.16 -16.01
N MET A 80 6.88 1.61 -15.42
CA MET A 80 6.91 2.24 -14.08
C MET A 80 5.75 3.24 -13.86
N PRO A 81 5.51 4.24 -14.74
CA PRO A 81 4.39 5.18 -14.55
C PRO A 81 3.01 4.50 -14.57
N GLY A 82 2.83 3.41 -15.32
CA GLY A 82 1.59 2.64 -15.34
C GLY A 82 1.33 1.88 -14.03
N VAL A 83 2.39 1.35 -13.40
CA VAL A 83 2.30 0.71 -12.08
C VAL A 83 1.93 1.73 -11.01
N PHE A 84 2.58 2.90 -11.00
CA PHE A 84 2.28 3.97 -10.04
C PHE A 84 0.85 4.51 -10.20
N ALA A 85 0.42 4.78 -11.44
CA ALA A 85 -0.93 5.26 -11.71
C ALA A 85 -2.00 4.23 -11.29
N GLY A 86 -1.79 2.95 -11.59
CA GLY A 86 -2.69 1.87 -11.15
C GLY A 86 -2.78 1.77 -9.64
N MET A 87 -1.64 1.83 -8.94
CA MET A 87 -1.59 1.78 -7.49
C MET A 87 -2.33 2.96 -6.83
N ILE A 88 -2.09 4.19 -7.32
CA ILE A 88 -2.79 5.38 -6.81
C ILE A 88 -4.29 5.27 -7.05
N ALA A 89 -4.71 4.87 -8.25
CA ALA A 89 -6.12 4.69 -8.58
C ALA A 89 -6.77 3.59 -7.73
N GLY A 90 -6.08 2.47 -7.50
CA GLY A 90 -6.54 1.38 -6.64
C GLY A 90 -6.72 1.84 -5.20
N VAL A 91 -5.71 2.48 -4.60
CA VAL A 91 -5.79 2.99 -3.22
C VAL A 91 -6.90 4.04 -3.07
N ALA A 92 -7.01 4.98 -4.02
CA ALA A 92 -8.08 5.97 -4.03
C ALA A 92 -9.47 5.31 -4.11
N THR A 93 -9.61 4.27 -4.94
CA THR A 93 -10.86 3.51 -5.06
C THR A 93 -11.23 2.80 -3.77
N VAL A 94 -10.28 2.10 -3.12
CA VAL A 94 -10.51 1.44 -1.82
C VAL A 94 -10.95 2.46 -0.77
N ALA A 95 -10.20 3.55 -0.64
CA ALA A 95 -10.49 4.59 0.34
C ALA A 95 -11.88 5.19 0.09
N PHE A 96 -12.23 5.48 -1.16
CA PHE A 96 -13.54 6.02 -1.52
C PHE A 96 -14.68 5.05 -1.18
N LEU A 97 -14.55 3.76 -1.51
CA LEU A 97 -15.60 2.76 -1.26
C LEU A 97 -15.85 2.56 0.24
N ILE A 98 -14.79 2.46 1.04
CA ILE A 98 -14.87 2.23 2.48
C ILE A 98 -15.35 3.50 3.21
N LEU A 99 -14.84 4.69 2.85
CA LEU A 99 -15.24 5.95 3.49
C LEU A 99 -16.68 6.34 3.16
N THR A 100 -17.18 5.94 1.99
CA THR A 100 -18.58 6.20 1.59
C THR A 100 -19.55 5.13 2.10
N GLY A 101 -19.07 4.11 2.83
CA GLY A 101 -19.90 3.01 3.35
C GLY A 101 -20.58 2.18 2.26
N ARG A 102 -19.97 2.12 1.07
CA ARG A 102 -20.46 1.35 -0.09
C ARG A 102 -19.84 -0.04 -0.16
N ASP A 103 -19.16 -0.47 0.90
CA ASP A 103 -18.68 -1.83 1.07
C ASP A 103 -19.77 -2.73 1.69
N PRO A 104 -20.03 -3.93 1.12
CA PRO A 104 -19.50 -4.48 -0.12
C PRO A 104 -20.16 -3.87 -1.38
N PHE A 105 -19.34 -3.57 -2.38
CA PHE A 105 -19.83 -3.00 -3.64
C PHE A 105 -20.32 -4.13 -4.55
N PHE A 106 -21.63 -4.20 -4.79
CA PHE A 106 -22.25 -5.22 -5.66
C PHE A 106 -21.96 -6.68 -5.23
N GLY A 107 -21.75 -6.91 -3.93
CA GLY A 107 -21.41 -8.22 -3.37
C GLY A 107 -19.91 -8.56 -3.39
N TRP A 108 -19.06 -7.70 -3.96
CA TRP A 108 -17.60 -7.87 -3.97
C TRP A 108 -16.93 -6.97 -2.94
N SER A 109 -15.85 -7.45 -2.34
CA SER A 109 -15.04 -6.66 -1.40
C SER A 109 -14.44 -5.45 -2.12
N ALA A 110 -14.49 -4.27 -1.48
CA ALA A 110 -13.94 -3.03 -2.04
C ALA A 110 -12.47 -3.17 -2.49
N GLY A 111 -11.67 -3.92 -1.72
CA GLY A 111 -10.29 -4.25 -2.07
C GLY A 111 -10.15 -5.03 -3.38
N PHE A 112 -11.06 -5.96 -3.67
CA PHE A 112 -11.02 -6.78 -4.87
C PHE A 112 -11.36 -5.96 -6.13
N VAL A 113 -12.40 -5.13 -6.04
CA VAL A 113 -12.80 -4.21 -7.13
C VAL A 113 -11.66 -3.24 -7.45
N ALA A 114 -11.07 -2.65 -6.41
CA ALA A 114 -9.94 -1.74 -6.57
C ALA A 114 -8.69 -2.43 -7.14
N LEU A 115 -8.44 -3.69 -6.76
CA LEU A 115 -7.34 -4.48 -7.29
C LEU A 115 -7.48 -4.75 -8.79
N LEU A 116 -8.70 -5.10 -9.23
CA LEU A 116 -9.01 -5.25 -10.65
C LEU A 116 -8.79 -3.95 -11.42
N LEU A 117 -9.25 -2.83 -10.87
CA LEU A 117 -9.07 -1.52 -11.47
C LEU A 117 -7.59 -1.12 -11.58
N ASN A 118 -6.80 -1.35 -10.53
CA ASN A 118 -5.35 -1.17 -10.54
C ASN A 118 -4.69 -2.02 -11.63
N PHE A 119 -5.00 -3.32 -11.67
CA PHE A 119 -4.45 -4.23 -12.67
C PHE A 119 -4.78 -3.78 -14.11
N LEU A 120 -6.01 -3.37 -14.37
CA LEU A 120 -6.43 -2.85 -15.68
C LEU A 120 -5.67 -1.57 -16.04
N ILE A 121 -5.59 -0.60 -15.14
CA ILE A 121 -4.88 0.66 -15.39
C ILE A 121 -3.40 0.39 -15.65
N THR A 122 -2.75 -0.44 -14.83
CA THR A 122 -1.36 -0.80 -15.03
C THR A 122 -1.14 -1.53 -16.34
N ALA A 123 -2.00 -2.47 -16.72
CA ALA A 123 -1.90 -3.18 -17.99
C ALA A 123 -2.10 -2.26 -19.19
N ILE A 124 -3.15 -1.42 -19.18
CA ILE A 124 -3.46 -0.47 -20.26
C ILE A 124 -2.33 0.54 -20.43
N LEU A 125 -1.88 1.17 -19.34
CA LEU A 125 -0.81 2.15 -19.40
C LEU A 125 0.53 1.51 -19.78
N SER A 126 0.82 0.29 -19.35
CA SER A 126 2.03 -0.43 -19.79
C SER A 126 1.99 -0.80 -21.28
N LEU A 127 0.80 -1.04 -21.85
CA LEU A 127 0.63 -1.29 -23.28
C LEU A 127 0.74 -0.01 -24.13
N LEU A 128 0.20 1.11 -23.61
CA LEU A 128 0.21 2.41 -24.29
C LEU A 128 1.59 3.09 -24.21
N ILE A 129 2.24 3.02 -23.04
CA ILE A 129 3.56 3.59 -22.79
C ILE A 129 4.59 2.55 -23.25
N GLN A 130 4.74 2.41 -24.57
CA GLN A 130 5.77 1.55 -25.16
C GLN A 130 7.16 2.18 -25.01
N ASN A 131 7.62 2.39 -23.78
CA ASN A 131 9.02 2.75 -23.50
C ASN A 131 9.65 1.57 -22.75
N PRO A 132 10.55 0.80 -23.40
CA PRO A 132 11.32 -0.22 -22.71
C PRO A 132 12.05 0.45 -21.54
N CYS A 133 11.94 -0.13 -20.35
CA CYS A 133 12.78 0.29 -19.23
C CYS A 133 14.25 0.19 -19.68
N PRO A 134 15.06 1.26 -19.59
CA PRO A 134 16.50 1.12 -19.80
C PRO A 134 17.04 0.13 -18.77
N PRO A 135 17.94 -0.80 -19.18
CA PRO A 135 18.51 -1.77 -18.25
C PRO A 135 19.21 -1.04 -17.11
N VAL A 136 18.85 -1.40 -15.88
CA VAL A 136 19.53 -1.01 -14.64
C VAL A 136 20.91 -1.64 -14.54
#